data_AF-A0A7S2VYL2-F1
#
_entry.id   AF-A0A7S2VYL2-F1
#
_cell.length_a   1.000
_cell.length_b   1.000
_cell.length_c   1.000
_cell.angle_alpha   90.00
_cell.angle_beta   90.00
_cell.angle_gamma   90.00
#
_symmetry.space_group_name_H-M   'P 1'
#
loop_
_entity.id
_entity.type
_entity.pdbx_description
1 polymer ?
#
loop_
_entity_poly.entity_id
_entity_poly.type
_entity_poly.pdbx_seq_one_letter_code
_entity_poly.pdbx_strand_id
1 'polypeptide(L)'
;FGEKMVKLWQHSSLSPISRLGTAFTALSHDGKEAKPYILIAAGLNETCLFDVSRSLCRQCFRVLDPSLSYVDQISLPPSCLSMPVLHDIPIPSDSRRRMYGIYDAVNRMINDRFTPPEPNIQSISGRIGATGSNYIMTGGTDGYIRYWDLATASKCYTVSGLVTTQPRPIYESVDFVGATGSTVCPSKLFLCRQMPMPKLDEMESCKVPQKLHRGLVRPENHHKDAVLDLKKIDSPIKGLLSCSRDGVIKLWR
;
A
#
# COMPACT_ATOMS: atom_id res chain seq x y z
N PHE A 1 -28.80 10.56 16.96
CA PHE A 1 -27.90 11.35 16.10
C PHE A 1 -28.31 11.12 14.67
N GLY A 2 -28.79 12.15 13.97
CA GLY A 2 -29.15 12.04 12.56
C GLY A 2 -27.87 12.10 11.73
N GLU A 3 -27.33 10.96 11.34
CA GLU A 3 -26.13 10.92 10.50
C GLU A 3 -26.52 11.30 9.07
N LYS A 4 -26.04 12.48 8.62
CA LYS A 4 -26.17 12.92 7.23
C LYS A 4 -24.82 12.80 6.55
N MET A 5 -24.79 12.14 5.39
CA MET A 5 -23.60 12.14 4.53
C MET A 5 -23.35 13.57 4.02
N VAL A 6 -22.18 14.12 4.34
CA VAL A 6 -21.80 15.50 3.98
C VAL A 6 -20.79 15.57 2.84
N LYS A 7 -20.06 14.48 2.59
CA LYS A 7 -19.06 14.40 1.52
C LYS A 7 -19.02 12.99 0.96
N LEU A 8 -18.88 12.87 -0.35
CA LEU A 8 -18.76 11.61 -1.07
C LEU A 8 -17.61 11.74 -2.07
N TRP A 9 -16.69 10.78 -2.01
CA TRP A 9 -15.52 10.73 -2.88
C TRP A 9 -15.44 9.42 -3.63
N GLN A 10 -14.92 9.50 -4.86
CA GLN A 10 -14.53 8.35 -5.63
C GLN A 10 -13.03 8.42 -5.94
N HIS A 11 -12.31 7.34 -5.62
CA HIS A 11 -10.89 7.22 -5.95
C HIS A 11 -10.69 7.10 -7.46
N SER A 12 -9.68 7.79 -8.01
CA SER A 12 -9.39 7.83 -9.44
C SER A 12 -9.11 6.47 -10.07
N SER A 13 -8.68 5.48 -9.28
CA SER A 13 -8.46 4.11 -9.77
C SER A 13 -9.76 3.32 -9.97
N LEU A 14 -10.90 3.78 -9.41
CA LEU A 14 -12.18 3.06 -9.33
C LEU A 14 -12.12 1.69 -8.65
N SER A 15 -10.95 1.29 -8.13
CA SER A 15 -10.72 0.04 -7.44
C SER A 15 -11.41 0.04 -6.07
N PRO A 16 -11.74 -1.13 -5.51
CA PRO A 16 -12.20 -1.23 -4.14
C PRO A 16 -11.18 -0.64 -3.16
N ILE A 17 -11.67 0.11 -2.17
CA ILE A 17 -10.86 0.55 -1.04
C ILE A 17 -10.78 -0.62 -0.06
N SER A 18 -9.58 -1.17 0.10
CA SER A 18 -9.36 -2.33 0.96
C SER A 18 -9.07 -1.93 2.40
N ARG A 19 -8.36 -0.83 2.64
CA ARG A 19 -8.04 -0.33 3.98
C ARG A 19 -8.09 1.18 4.07
N LEU A 20 -8.47 1.65 5.26
CA LEU A 20 -8.45 3.05 5.65
C LEU A 20 -7.62 3.20 6.94
N GLY A 21 -6.82 4.26 6.98
CA GLY A 21 -6.17 4.75 8.19
C GLY A 21 -6.41 6.25 8.33
N THR A 22 -6.35 6.76 9.55
CA THR A 22 -6.56 8.19 9.81
C THR A 22 -5.40 8.74 10.63
N ALA A 23 -5.00 9.96 10.35
CA ALA A 23 -4.06 10.72 11.18
C ALA A 23 -4.54 12.16 11.31
N PHE A 24 -4.35 12.76 12.48
CA PHE A 24 -4.59 14.18 12.70
C PHE A 24 -3.31 14.81 13.23
N THR A 25 -2.57 15.50 12.38
CA THR A 25 -1.21 15.97 12.71
C THR A 25 -0.76 17.11 11.82
N ALA A 26 0.29 17.82 12.21
CA ALA A 26 1.00 18.75 11.33
C ALA A 26 2.17 18.02 10.66
N LEU A 27 2.16 17.87 9.33
CA LEU A 27 3.34 17.36 8.62
C LEU A 27 4.37 18.47 8.42
N SER A 28 5.65 18.11 8.38
CA SER A 28 6.78 19.06 8.33
C SER A 28 6.67 20.12 7.23
N HIS A 29 5.97 19.81 6.13
CA HIS A 29 5.79 20.69 4.97
C HIS A 29 4.51 21.56 5.03
N ASP A 30 3.61 21.32 6.00
CA ASP A 30 2.27 21.93 6.07
C ASP A 30 2.15 23.00 7.18
N GLY A 31 3.25 23.36 7.83
CA GLY A 31 3.30 24.34 8.92
C GLY A 31 3.09 23.72 10.31
N LYS A 32 2.71 24.54 11.30
CA LYS A 32 2.46 24.07 12.68
C LYS A 32 1.02 23.61 12.92
N GLU A 33 0.11 23.84 11.97
CA GLU A 33 -1.30 23.51 12.12
C GLU A 33 -1.55 22.04 11.81
N ALA A 34 -2.28 21.36 12.71
CA ALA A 34 -2.65 19.97 12.51
C ALA A 34 -3.81 19.86 11.51
N LYS A 35 -3.68 18.93 10.55
CA LYS A 35 -4.66 18.67 9.51
C LYS A 35 -5.15 17.23 9.57
N PRO A 36 -6.40 16.98 9.14
CA PRO A 36 -6.92 15.63 8.97
C PRO A 36 -6.32 15.00 7.71
N TYR A 37 -5.63 13.87 7.90
CA TYR A 37 -5.14 13.03 6.83
C TYR A 37 -5.82 11.66 6.85
N ILE A 38 -6.04 11.11 5.66
CA ILE A 38 -6.49 9.72 5.49
C ILE A 38 -5.48 8.94 4.67
N LEU A 39 -5.17 7.73 5.13
CA LEU A 39 -4.49 6.71 4.35
C LEU A 39 -5.53 5.84 3.68
N ILE A 40 -5.40 5.64 2.38
CA ILE A 40 -6.27 4.78 1.59
C ILE A 40 -5.38 3.70 0.98
N ALA A 41 -5.75 2.43 1.09
CA ALA A 41 -5.25 1.38 0.20
C ALA A 41 -6.31 1.08 -0.85
N ALA A 42 -5.90 1.17 -2.12
CA ALA A 42 -6.75 0.89 -3.26
C ALA A 42 -5.88 0.50 -4.46
N GLY A 43 -6.43 -0.32 -5.36
CA GLY A 43 -5.73 -0.71 -6.58
C GLY A 43 -4.57 -1.69 -6.34
N LEU A 44 -3.57 -1.62 -7.22
CA LEU A 44 -2.46 -2.56 -7.32
C LEU A 44 -1.36 -2.27 -6.30
N ASN A 45 -1.48 -2.84 -5.10
CA ASN A 45 -0.52 -2.66 -4.00
C ASN A 45 -0.14 -1.19 -3.76
N GLU A 46 -1.13 -0.31 -3.82
CA GLU A 46 -0.96 1.12 -3.69
C GLU A 46 -1.62 1.62 -2.40
N THR A 47 -0.92 2.50 -1.69
CA THR A 47 -1.51 3.28 -0.60
C THR A 47 -1.15 4.74 -0.68
N CYS A 48 -2.08 5.61 -0.31
CA CYS A 48 -1.99 7.04 -0.52
C CYS A 48 -2.40 7.80 0.72
N LEU A 49 -1.68 8.89 1.01
CA LEU A 49 -1.98 9.83 2.09
C LEU A 49 -2.63 11.08 1.49
N PHE A 50 -3.90 11.32 1.83
CA PHE A 50 -4.66 12.48 1.38
C PHE A 50 -4.84 13.49 2.51
N ASP A 51 -4.69 14.78 2.19
CA ASP A 51 -5.18 15.89 3.01
C ASP A 51 -6.69 16.04 2.77
N VAL A 52 -7.50 15.72 3.78
CA VAL A 52 -8.97 15.73 3.73
C VAL A 52 -9.50 17.15 3.51
N SER A 53 -8.82 18.16 4.06
CA SER A 53 -9.23 19.56 3.97
C SER A 53 -9.09 20.11 2.55
N ARG A 54 -8.12 19.59 1.78
CA ARG A 54 -7.81 20.05 0.43
C ARG A 54 -8.18 19.06 -0.68
N SER A 55 -8.66 17.87 -0.32
CA SER A 55 -8.89 16.76 -1.27
C SER A 55 -7.64 16.44 -2.11
N LEU A 56 -6.43 16.64 -1.56
CA LEU A 56 -5.16 16.54 -2.29
C LEU A 56 -4.37 15.31 -1.84
N CYS A 57 -3.89 14.51 -2.79
CA CYS A 57 -2.95 13.43 -2.50
C CYS A 57 -1.58 14.03 -2.19
N ARG A 58 -1.11 13.87 -0.94
CA ARG A 58 0.20 14.36 -0.50
C ARG A 58 1.27 13.34 -0.85
N GLN A 59 0.99 12.06 -0.62
CA GLN A 59 1.96 10.99 -0.86
C GLN A 59 1.27 9.76 -1.41
N CYS A 60 1.95 9.07 -2.33
CA CYS A 60 1.52 7.80 -2.88
C CYS A 60 2.66 6.80 -2.77
N PHE A 61 2.38 5.59 -2.30
CA PHE A 61 3.34 4.49 -2.14
C PHE A 61 2.85 3.35 -3.00
N ARG A 62 3.56 3.10 -4.11
CA ARG A 62 3.14 2.20 -5.17
C ARG A 62 4.17 1.11 -5.37
N VAL A 63 3.71 -0.13 -5.46
CA VAL A 63 4.53 -1.24 -5.94
C VAL A 63 4.30 -1.36 -7.44
N LEU A 64 5.37 -1.31 -8.23
CA LEU A 64 5.27 -1.50 -9.68
C LEU A 64 4.99 -2.97 -10.00
N ASP A 65 4.32 -3.17 -11.13
CA ASP A 65 4.21 -4.50 -11.72
C ASP A 65 5.62 -5.10 -11.91
N PRO A 66 5.86 -6.37 -11.52
CA PRO A 66 7.15 -7.02 -11.71
C PRO A 66 7.69 -6.96 -13.15
N SER A 67 6.80 -6.97 -14.15
CA SER A 67 7.16 -6.84 -15.58
C SER A 67 7.76 -5.47 -15.92
N LEU A 68 7.47 -4.44 -15.14
CA LEU A 68 7.99 -3.08 -15.31
C LEU A 68 9.19 -2.78 -14.39
N SER A 69 9.61 -3.73 -13.56
CA SER A 69 10.60 -3.47 -12.51
C SER A 69 12.00 -3.10 -13.05
N TYR A 70 12.35 -3.56 -14.25
CA TYR A 70 13.61 -3.23 -14.93
C TYR A 70 13.51 -2.04 -15.90
N VAL A 71 12.32 -1.48 -16.11
CA VAL A 71 12.11 -0.38 -17.05
C VAL A 71 12.54 0.94 -16.39
N ASP A 72 13.45 1.69 -17.02
CA ASP A 72 13.87 3.00 -16.51
C ASP A 72 12.69 3.91 -16.20
N GLN A 73 12.82 4.73 -15.14
CA GLN A 73 11.74 5.58 -14.65
C GLN A 73 11.15 6.49 -15.74
N ILE A 74 12.00 7.02 -16.64
CA ILE A 74 11.61 7.92 -17.74
C ILE A 74 10.75 7.18 -18.78
N SER A 75 10.92 5.86 -18.90
CA SER A 75 10.22 5.00 -19.85
C SER A 75 8.97 4.35 -19.24
N LEU A 76 8.67 4.60 -17.96
CA LEU A 76 7.47 4.07 -17.34
C LEU A 76 6.20 4.69 -17.94
N PRO A 77 5.10 3.93 -18.04
CA PRO A 77 3.82 4.49 -18.45
C PRO A 77 3.40 5.67 -17.56
N PRO A 78 2.80 6.73 -18.12
CA PRO A 78 2.38 7.90 -17.33
C PRO A 78 1.44 7.54 -16.16
N SER A 79 0.63 6.49 -16.30
CA SER A 79 -0.23 5.98 -15.22
C SER A 79 0.57 5.55 -13.99
N CYS A 80 1.74 4.93 -14.18
CA CYS A 80 2.64 4.51 -13.10
C CYS A 80 3.29 5.68 -12.36
N LEU A 81 3.35 6.86 -12.99
CA LEU A 81 3.92 8.08 -12.43
C LEU A 81 2.85 9.08 -11.98
N SER A 82 1.57 8.82 -12.22
CA SER A 82 0.49 9.72 -11.84
C SER A 82 0.18 9.66 -10.34
N MET A 83 -0.21 10.80 -9.77
CA MET A 83 -0.75 10.88 -8.41
C MET A 83 -2.26 10.58 -8.43
N PRO A 84 -2.77 9.78 -7.50
CA PRO A 84 -4.20 9.49 -7.43
C PRO A 84 -4.98 10.70 -6.94
N VAL A 85 -6.27 10.72 -7.27
CA VAL A 85 -7.18 11.82 -6.97
C VAL A 85 -8.46 11.28 -6.32
N LEU A 86 -9.03 12.06 -5.40
CA LEU A 86 -10.38 11.83 -4.90
C LEU A 86 -11.32 12.80 -5.60
N HIS A 87 -12.18 12.25 -6.46
CA HIS A 87 -13.20 13.03 -7.16
C HIS A 87 -14.39 13.26 -6.23
N ASP A 88 -14.76 14.52 -6.00
CA ASP A 88 -16.00 14.87 -5.29
C ASP A 88 -17.21 14.43 -6.13
N ILE A 89 -18.06 13.58 -5.54
CA ILE A 89 -19.29 13.10 -6.16
C ILE A 89 -20.47 13.86 -5.53
N PRO A 90 -21.35 14.48 -6.34
CA PRO A 90 -22.53 15.17 -5.84
C PRO A 90 -23.44 14.22 -5.05
N ILE A 91 -23.81 14.61 -3.83
CA ILE A 91 -24.77 13.87 -3.01
C ILE A 91 -26.18 14.30 -3.43
N PRO A 92 -27.02 13.40 -3.98
CA PRO A 92 -28.40 13.72 -4.32
C PRO A 92 -29.15 14.16 -3.07
N SER A 93 -29.89 15.27 -3.19
CA SER A 93 -30.80 15.74 -2.16
C SER A 93 -32.01 14.82 -1.98
N ASP A 94 -32.31 13.97 -2.97
CA ASP A 94 -33.46 13.06 -2.97
C ASP A 94 -33.05 11.61 -2.64
N SER A 95 -33.49 11.16 -1.46
CA SER A 95 -33.31 9.80 -0.91
C SER A 95 -33.81 8.66 -1.81
N ARG A 96 -34.58 8.94 -2.87
CA ARG A 96 -35.14 7.91 -3.77
C ARG A 96 -34.19 7.46 -4.87
N ARG A 97 -33.09 8.16 -5.12
CA ARG A 97 -32.07 7.76 -6.11
C ARG A 97 -31.00 6.92 -5.41
N ARG A 98 -31.01 5.59 -5.65
CA ARG A 98 -29.89 4.71 -5.25
C ARG A 98 -28.62 5.25 -5.90
N MET A 99 -27.67 5.70 -5.07
CA MET A 99 -26.43 6.38 -5.49
C MET A 99 -25.47 5.51 -6.31
N TYR A 100 -25.69 4.20 -6.38
CA TYR A 100 -24.91 3.30 -7.21
C TYR A 100 -25.86 2.26 -7.81
N GLY A 101 -25.80 2.11 -9.14
CA GLY A 101 -26.55 1.07 -9.82
C GLY A 101 -26.05 -0.28 -9.36
N ILE A 102 -26.96 -1.11 -8.82
CA ILE A 102 -26.72 -2.54 -8.50
C ILE A 102 -26.01 -3.25 -9.67
N TYR A 103 -26.22 -2.78 -10.90
CA TYR A 103 -25.59 -3.28 -12.11
C TYR A 103 -24.05 -3.23 -12.09
N ASP A 104 -23.43 -2.15 -11.61
CA ASP A 104 -21.96 -2.04 -11.55
C ASP A 104 -21.36 -2.91 -10.44
N ALA A 105 -22.03 -3.00 -9.29
CA ALA A 105 -21.61 -3.86 -8.19
C ALA A 105 -21.71 -5.35 -8.57
N VAL A 106 -22.78 -5.74 -9.27
CA VAL A 106 -22.99 -7.12 -9.73
C VAL A 106 -22.03 -7.49 -10.86
N ASN A 107 -21.79 -6.60 -11.83
CA ASN A 107 -20.82 -6.88 -12.90
C ASN A 107 -19.39 -7.03 -12.38
N ARG A 108 -18.99 -6.25 -11.37
CA ARG A 108 -17.69 -6.43 -10.69
C ARG A 108 -17.61 -7.77 -9.95
N MET A 109 -18.67 -8.19 -9.25
CA MET A 109 -18.72 -9.50 -8.57
C MET A 109 -18.68 -10.69 -9.53
N ILE A 110 -19.22 -10.56 -10.74
CA ILE A 110 -19.22 -11.63 -11.75
C ILE A 110 -17.84 -11.74 -12.41
N ASN A 111 -17.17 -10.61 -12.70
CA ASN A 111 -15.83 -10.61 -13.31
C ASN A 111 -14.71 -11.03 -12.34
N ASP A 112 -14.85 -10.76 -11.03
CA ASP A 112 -13.88 -11.15 -9.99
C ASP A 112 -13.69 -12.68 -9.84
N ARG A 113 -14.61 -13.50 -10.38
CA ARG A 113 -14.56 -14.96 -10.23
C ARG A 113 -13.60 -15.66 -11.21
N PHE A 114 -13.11 -14.95 -12.24
CA PHE A 114 -12.36 -15.56 -13.35
C PHE A 114 -10.92 -15.06 -13.53
N THR A 115 -10.51 -14.03 -12.79
CA THR A 115 -9.12 -13.55 -12.74
C THR A 115 -8.55 -13.74 -11.34
N PRO A 116 -7.30 -14.21 -11.17
CA PRO A 116 -6.67 -14.21 -9.85
C PRO A 116 -6.75 -12.79 -9.27
N PRO A 117 -7.08 -12.64 -7.97
CA PRO A 117 -7.30 -11.32 -7.39
C PRO A 117 -6.04 -10.49 -7.55
N GLU A 118 -6.18 -9.33 -8.16
CA GLU A 118 -5.09 -8.38 -8.31
C GLU A 118 -4.42 -8.09 -6.97
N PRO A 119 -3.08 -7.88 -6.95
CA PRO A 119 -2.35 -7.63 -5.72
C PRO A 119 -2.89 -6.38 -4.99
N ASN A 120 -3.22 -6.51 -3.71
CA ASN A 120 -3.86 -5.44 -2.94
C ASN A 120 -3.35 -5.43 -1.50
N ILE A 121 -3.18 -4.25 -0.93
CA ILE A 121 -2.85 -4.05 0.48
C ILE A 121 -4.04 -4.45 1.35
N GLN A 122 -3.81 -5.32 2.33
CA GLN A 122 -4.77 -5.81 3.30
C GLN A 122 -4.44 -5.37 4.72
N SER A 123 -3.35 -4.65 4.94
CA SER A 123 -3.04 -4.11 6.27
C SER A 123 -2.16 -2.88 6.16
N ILE A 124 -2.46 -1.89 6.99
CA ILE A 124 -1.67 -0.67 7.13
C ILE A 124 -1.46 -0.44 8.63
N SER A 125 -0.22 -0.25 9.03
CA SER A 125 0.14 0.17 10.39
C SER A 125 1.28 1.18 10.29
N GLY A 126 1.27 2.23 11.10
CA GLY A 126 2.30 3.26 10.97
C GLY A 126 2.20 4.32 12.04
N ARG A 127 3.10 5.29 11.95
CA ARG A 127 3.10 6.49 12.78
C ARG A 127 3.21 7.68 11.85
N ILE A 128 2.21 8.54 11.91
CA ILE A 128 2.21 9.85 11.24
C ILE A 128 1.96 10.89 12.32
N GLY A 129 2.96 11.72 12.59
CA GLY A 129 2.96 12.71 13.66
C GLY A 129 3.77 13.95 13.30
N ALA A 130 3.66 14.97 14.15
CA ALA A 130 4.37 16.24 13.98
C ALA A 130 5.84 16.14 14.38
N THR A 131 6.18 15.14 15.19
CA THR A 131 7.54 14.91 15.68
C THR A 131 7.97 13.46 15.48
N GLY A 132 9.25 13.28 15.20
CA GLY A 132 9.86 11.98 14.95
C GLY A 132 9.76 11.51 13.50
N SER A 133 10.17 10.27 13.27
CA SER A 133 10.14 9.65 11.94
C SER A 133 8.72 9.19 11.60
N ASN A 134 8.21 9.71 10.49
CA ASN A 134 6.93 9.31 9.94
C ASN A 134 7.12 8.13 9.00
N TYR A 135 6.36 7.07 9.22
CA TYR A 135 6.44 5.86 8.40
C TYR A 135 5.11 5.12 8.37
N ILE A 136 4.95 4.28 7.36
CA ILE A 136 3.89 3.28 7.30
C ILE A 136 4.49 1.92 6.94
N MET A 137 3.83 0.87 7.38
CA MET A 137 4.07 -0.51 7.01
C MET A 137 2.81 -1.04 6.35
N THR A 138 2.99 -1.73 5.23
CA THR A 138 1.88 -2.31 4.44
C THR A 138 2.05 -3.81 4.35
N GLY A 139 0.97 -4.56 4.53
CA GLY A 139 0.90 -5.98 4.23
C GLY A 139 -0.16 -6.24 3.15
N GLY A 140 0.13 -7.09 2.17
CA GLY A 140 -0.72 -7.29 0.99
C GLY A 140 -1.08 -8.75 0.72
N THR A 141 -1.90 -8.96 -0.32
CA THR A 141 -2.24 -10.28 -0.87
C THR A 141 -1.05 -10.98 -1.52
N ASP A 142 0.02 -10.24 -1.79
CA ASP A 142 1.29 -10.77 -2.29
C ASP A 142 2.16 -11.42 -1.19
N GLY A 143 1.73 -11.40 0.08
CA GLY A 143 2.48 -11.96 1.21
C GLY A 143 3.65 -11.09 1.68
N TYR A 144 3.84 -9.92 1.07
CA TYR A 144 4.93 -9.00 1.44
C TYR A 144 4.53 -8.10 2.60
N ILE A 145 5.53 -7.75 3.41
CA ILE A 145 5.46 -6.65 4.36
C ILE A 145 6.49 -5.61 3.93
N ARG A 146 6.04 -4.39 3.65
CA ARG A 146 6.90 -3.30 3.19
C ARG A 146 6.88 -2.15 4.19
N TYR A 147 8.05 -1.60 4.46
CA TYR A 147 8.24 -0.39 5.26
C TYR A 147 8.48 0.79 4.32
N TRP A 148 7.72 1.86 4.55
CA TRP A 148 7.78 3.09 3.79
C TRP A 148 8.09 4.25 4.75
N ASP A 149 9.24 4.87 4.56
CA ASP A 149 9.57 6.13 5.22
C ASP A 149 8.90 7.28 4.45
N LEU A 150 8.15 8.13 5.15
CA LEU A 150 7.40 9.22 4.52
C LEU A 150 8.31 10.35 4.03
N ALA A 151 9.59 10.40 4.42
CA ALA A 151 10.51 11.45 4.02
C ALA A 151 11.47 11.02 2.90
N THR A 152 11.99 9.80 2.95
CA THR A 152 13.12 9.40 2.10
C THR A 152 13.02 7.96 1.58
N ALA A 153 13.01 7.79 0.26
CA ALA A 153 12.91 6.47 -0.38
C ALA A 153 14.05 5.52 -0.03
N SER A 154 15.27 6.04 0.21
CA SER A 154 16.42 5.21 0.61
C SER A 154 16.29 4.56 1.99
N LYS A 155 15.31 4.99 2.81
CA LYS A 155 14.96 4.37 4.09
C LYS A 155 13.78 3.39 3.98
N CYS A 156 13.16 3.28 2.81
CA CYS A 156 12.14 2.27 2.55
C CYS A 156 12.80 0.90 2.30
N TYR A 157 12.13 -0.18 2.73
CA TYR A 157 12.64 -1.54 2.53
C TYR A 157 11.53 -2.57 2.66
N THR A 158 11.80 -3.77 2.14
CA THR A 158 10.93 -4.94 2.34
C THR A 158 11.33 -5.67 3.62
N VAL A 159 10.38 -5.80 4.54
CA VAL A 159 10.54 -6.50 5.83
C VAL A 159 10.43 -8.02 5.64
N SER A 160 9.45 -8.45 4.84
CA SER A 160 9.09 -9.85 4.60
C SER A 160 8.52 -10.03 3.19
N GLY A 161 8.58 -11.26 2.67
CA GLY A 161 8.02 -11.64 1.36
C GLY A 161 9.06 -12.06 0.34
N LEU A 162 10.34 -11.70 0.55
CA LEU A 162 11.41 -12.13 -0.33
C LEU A 162 11.71 -13.62 -0.15
N VAL A 163 11.92 -14.30 -1.27
CA VAL A 163 12.51 -15.65 -1.30
C VAL A 163 14.04 -15.51 -1.29
N THR A 164 14.77 -16.47 -0.72
CA THR A 164 16.22 -16.40 -0.50
C THR A 164 17.04 -16.02 -1.73
N THR A 165 16.60 -16.40 -2.93
CA THR A 165 17.30 -16.14 -4.20
C THR A 165 16.80 -14.90 -4.96
N GLN A 166 15.78 -14.23 -4.44
CA GLN A 166 15.20 -13.07 -5.09
C GLN A 166 16.05 -11.81 -4.83
N PRO A 167 16.38 -11.02 -5.87
CA PRO A 167 17.03 -9.74 -5.68
C PRO A 167 16.24 -8.79 -4.77
N ARG A 168 16.93 -7.93 -4.03
CA ARG A 168 16.27 -6.95 -3.16
C ARG A 168 15.51 -5.92 -4.02
N PRO A 169 14.30 -5.50 -3.59
CA PRO A 169 13.57 -4.44 -4.28
C PRO A 169 14.29 -3.11 -4.20
N ILE A 170 14.10 -2.28 -5.22
CA ILE A 170 14.63 -0.91 -5.27
C ILE A 170 13.51 0.06 -4.94
N TYR A 171 13.80 1.04 -4.09
CA TYR A 171 12.87 2.09 -3.70
C TYR A 171 13.36 3.43 -4.21
N GLU A 172 12.49 4.13 -4.93
CA GLU A 172 12.76 5.45 -5.51
C GLU A 172 11.59 6.40 -5.24
N SER A 173 11.78 7.69 -5.50
CA SER A 173 10.71 8.67 -5.34
C SER A 173 10.75 9.77 -6.39
N VAL A 174 9.57 10.26 -6.74
CA VAL A 174 9.34 11.38 -7.65
C VAL A 174 8.65 12.49 -6.88
N ASP A 175 9.26 13.68 -6.86
CA ASP A 175 8.68 14.87 -6.24
C ASP A 175 7.80 15.62 -7.26
N PHE A 176 6.59 15.98 -6.85
CA PHE A 176 5.64 16.77 -7.61
C PHE A 176 5.48 18.13 -6.96
N VAL A 177 5.77 19.19 -7.72
CA VAL A 177 5.55 20.56 -7.27
C VAL A 177 4.17 21.00 -7.74
N GLY A 178 3.15 20.79 -6.90
CA GLY A 178 1.82 21.34 -7.12
C GLY A 178 1.75 22.80 -6.67
N ALA A 179 1.48 23.72 -7.58
CA ALA A 179 1.11 25.09 -7.25
C ALA A 179 -0.43 25.18 -7.17
N THR A 180 -0.98 25.09 -5.95
CA THR A 180 -2.40 25.40 -5.70
C THR A 180 -2.48 26.77 -5.04
N GLY A 181 -2.61 27.83 -5.84
CA GLY A 181 -2.61 29.22 -5.35
C GLY A 181 -1.22 29.71 -4.89
N SER A 182 -1.18 30.56 -3.85
CA SER A 182 0.05 31.21 -3.34
C SER A 182 0.98 30.29 -2.54
N THR A 183 0.58 29.04 -2.25
CA THR A 183 1.39 28.10 -1.45
C THR A 183 1.75 26.85 -2.25
N VAL A 184 3.05 26.62 -2.43
CA VAL A 184 3.60 25.40 -3.01
C VAL A 184 3.32 24.23 -2.06
N CYS A 185 2.59 23.23 -2.53
CA CYS A 185 2.25 22.04 -1.75
C CYS A 185 2.94 20.83 -2.38
N PRO A 186 4.16 20.47 -1.93
CA PRO A 186 4.90 19.38 -2.55
C PRO A 186 4.17 18.06 -2.30
N SER A 187 3.97 17.28 -3.35
CA SER A 187 3.43 15.92 -3.27
C SER A 187 4.50 14.94 -3.70
N LYS A 188 4.46 13.70 -3.23
CA LYS A 188 5.56 12.74 -3.46
C LYS A 188 5.05 11.35 -3.80
N LEU A 189 5.54 10.80 -4.90
CA LEU A 189 5.32 9.41 -5.27
C LEU A 189 6.53 8.59 -4.84
N PHE A 190 6.30 7.49 -4.13
CA PHE A 190 7.29 6.47 -3.82
C PHE A 190 6.98 5.23 -4.65
N LEU A 191 8.01 4.70 -5.30
CA LEU A 191 7.92 3.51 -6.13
C LEU A 191 8.75 2.39 -5.49
N CYS A 192 8.18 1.18 -5.45
CA CYS A 192 8.90 -0.04 -5.15
C CYS A 192 8.97 -0.90 -6.42
N ARG A 193 10.20 -1.12 -6.90
CA ARG A 193 10.52 -2.04 -8.00
C ARG A 193 10.76 -3.42 -7.42
N GLN A 194 9.70 -4.21 -7.38
CA GLN A 194 9.77 -5.58 -6.90
C GLN A 194 10.36 -6.47 -7.99
N MET A 195 11.63 -6.82 -7.85
CA MET A 195 12.30 -7.69 -8.81
C MET A 195 11.56 -9.04 -8.92
N PRO A 196 11.28 -9.54 -10.14
CA PRO A 196 10.59 -10.81 -10.31
C PRO A 196 11.38 -11.95 -9.67
N MET A 197 10.65 -13.01 -9.30
CA MET A 197 11.26 -14.23 -8.80
C MET A 197 12.07 -14.89 -9.92
N PRO A 198 13.32 -15.33 -9.66
CA PRO A 198 14.05 -16.16 -10.61
C PRO A 198 13.23 -17.41 -10.93
N LYS A 199 13.18 -17.81 -12.20
CA LYS A 199 12.45 -19.03 -12.58
C LYS A 199 13.17 -20.24 -12.00
N LEU A 200 12.41 -21.23 -11.51
CA LEU A 200 12.95 -22.47 -10.93
C LEU A 200 13.90 -23.19 -11.88
N ASP A 201 13.67 -23.12 -13.20
CA ASP A 201 14.51 -23.74 -14.23
C ASP A 201 15.90 -23.08 -14.38
N GLU A 202 16.05 -21.84 -13.91
CA GLU A 202 17.31 -21.09 -13.90
C GLU A 202 18.10 -21.29 -12.59
N MET A 203 17.53 -22.03 -11.63
CA MET A 203 18.13 -22.30 -10.32
C MET A 203 18.75 -23.70 -10.28
N GLU A 204 20.06 -23.80 -10.55
CA GLU A 204 20.84 -25.06 -10.56
C GLU A 204 20.80 -25.86 -9.23
N SER A 205 20.33 -25.27 -8.14
CA SER A 205 20.44 -25.79 -6.76
C SER A 205 19.20 -26.53 -6.23
N CYS A 206 18.08 -26.60 -6.97
CA CYS A 206 16.83 -27.17 -6.45
C CYS A 206 16.80 -28.70 -6.31
N LYS A 207 17.87 -29.42 -6.65
CA LYS A 207 17.97 -30.88 -6.45
C LYS A 207 18.57 -31.21 -5.07
N VAL A 208 17.85 -30.87 -4.00
CA VAL A 208 18.21 -31.33 -2.65
C VAL A 208 17.74 -32.79 -2.49
N PRO A 209 18.60 -33.74 -2.08
CA PRO A 209 18.19 -35.12 -1.87
C PRO A 209 17.05 -35.23 -0.85
N GLN A 210 15.99 -35.99 -1.18
CA GLN A 210 14.82 -36.23 -0.30
C GLN A 210 15.20 -36.71 1.12
N LYS A 211 16.39 -37.29 1.31
CA LYS A 211 16.93 -37.71 2.61
C LYS A 211 17.21 -36.55 3.59
N LEU A 212 17.32 -35.31 3.11
CA LEU A 212 17.49 -34.09 3.93
C LEU A 212 16.17 -33.51 4.47
N HIS A 213 15.02 -34.08 4.12
CA HIS A 213 13.72 -33.67 4.66
C HIS A 213 13.36 -34.34 6.01
N ARG A 214 14.32 -35.03 6.65
CA ARG A 214 14.17 -35.53 8.02
C ARG A 214 14.64 -34.47 9.02
N GLY A 215 13.71 -33.73 9.60
CA GLY A 215 13.98 -32.75 10.65
C GLY A 215 12.87 -31.71 10.78
N LEU A 216 12.95 -30.89 11.82
CA LEU A 216 12.09 -29.71 11.96
C LEU A 216 12.43 -28.72 10.83
N VAL A 217 11.49 -28.49 9.93
CA VAL A 217 11.63 -27.47 8.88
C VAL A 217 11.55 -26.10 9.55
N ARG A 218 12.62 -25.30 9.44
CA ARG A 218 12.59 -23.92 9.94
C ARG A 218 11.50 -23.16 9.17
N PRO A 219 10.59 -22.46 9.86
CA PRO A 219 9.57 -21.68 9.17
C PRO A 219 10.23 -20.60 8.31
N GLU A 220 9.67 -20.37 7.13
CA GLU A 220 10.14 -19.33 6.21
C GLU A 220 9.99 -17.94 6.83
N ASN A 221 10.88 -17.02 6.43
CA ASN A 221 10.84 -15.61 6.85
C ASN A 221 9.83 -14.78 6.01
N HIS A 222 8.77 -15.42 5.52
CA HIS A 222 7.64 -14.78 4.86
C HIS A 222 6.33 -15.52 5.15
N HIS A 223 5.22 -14.86 4.84
CA HIS A 223 3.88 -15.46 4.82
C HIS A 223 3.62 -16.11 3.47
N LYS A 224 2.80 -17.17 3.44
CA LYS A 224 2.47 -17.92 2.21
C LYS A 224 1.22 -17.41 1.52
N ASP A 225 0.48 -16.53 2.19
CA ASP A 225 -0.76 -15.93 1.72
C ASP A 225 -0.87 -14.48 2.27
N ALA A 226 -1.97 -13.81 1.94
CA ALA A 226 -2.27 -12.43 2.25
C ALA A 226 -2.02 -12.04 3.71
N VAL A 227 -1.28 -10.95 3.91
CA VAL A 227 -1.03 -10.38 5.25
C VAL A 227 -2.22 -9.52 5.67
N LEU A 228 -3.04 -10.06 6.57
CA LEU A 228 -4.37 -9.53 6.90
C LEU A 228 -4.34 -8.41 7.94
N ASP A 229 -3.36 -8.40 8.85
CA ASP A 229 -3.17 -7.34 9.84
C ASP A 229 -1.70 -7.17 10.22
N LEU A 230 -1.37 -5.96 10.68
CA LEU A 230 -0.06 -5.56 11.19
C LEU A 230 -0.23 -4.77 12.48
N LYS A 231 0.50 -5.15 13.54
CA LYS A 231 0.49 -4.41 14.81
C LYS A 231 1.90 -4.20 15.32
N LYS A 232 2.22 -2.95 15.64
CA LYS A 232 3.48 -2.61 16.29
C LYS A 232 3.41 -2.92 17.79
N ILE A 233 4.50 -3.46 18.33
CA ILE A 233 4.72 -3.58 19.77
C ILE A 233 5.83 -2.60 20.15
N ASP A 234 5.54 -1.71 21.09
CA ASP A 234 6.51 -0.71 21.58
C ASP A 234 7.16 -1.09 22.92
N SER A 235 6.52 -1.95 23.71
CA SER A 235 6.96 -2.37 25.05
C SER A 235 6.44 -3.77 25.38
N PRO A 236 7.17 -4.62 26.14
CA PRO A 236 8.54 -4.41 26.63
C PRO A 236 9.61 -4.59 25.56
N ILE A 237 9.22 -5.12 24.39
CA ILE A 237 10.10 -5.41 23.27
C ILE A 237 9.57 -4.66 22.06
N LYS A 238 10.45 -3.91 21.39
CA LYS A 238 10.15 -3.33 20.09
C LYS A 238 10.04 -4.44 19.06
N GLY A 239 8.91 -4.50 18.36
CA GLY A 239 8.69 -5.51 17.34
C GLY A 239 7.45 -5.22 16.50
N LEU A 240 7.22 -6.10 15.54
CA LEU A 240 6.04 -6.10 14.68
C LEU A 240 5.36 -7.46 14.82
N LEU A 241 4.04 -7.47 14.91
CA LEU A 241 3.22 -8.65 14.70
C LEU A 241 2.57 -8.56 13.32
N SER A 242 2.52 -9.69 12.63
CA SER A 242 1.72 -9.84 11.42
C SER A 242 0.94 -11.15 11.46
N CYS A 243 -0.26 -11.14 10.90
CA CYS A 243 -1.05 -12.35 10.68
C CYS A 243 -1.37 -12.51 9.20
N SER A 244 -1.48 -13.76 8.74
CA SER A 244 -1.80 -14.09 7.36
C SER A 244 -3.02 -15.01 7.26
N ARG A 245 -3.63 -15.00 6.07
CA ARG A 245 -4.73 -15.90 5.69
C ARG A 245 -4.32 -17.38 5.76
N ASP A 246 -3.03 -17.68 5.68
CA ASP A 246 -2.47 -19.02 5.88
C ASP A 246 -2.58 -19.55 7.33
N GLY A 247 -3.14 -18.75 8.25
CA GLY A 247 -3.32 -19.11 9.65
C GLY A 247 -2.09 -18.86 10.53
N VAL A 248 -1.03 -18.24 10.00
CA VAL A 248 0.22 -18.00 10.73
C VAL A 248 0.29 -16.58 11.29
N ILE A 249 0.74 -16.47 12.54
CA ILE A 249 1.12 -15.20 13.18
C ILE A 249 2.64 -15.20 13.37
N LYS A 250 3.30 -14.10 12.98
CA LYS A 250 4.75 -13.93 13.12
C LYS A 250 5.09 -12.69 13.94
N LEU A 251 6.10 -12.82 14.79
CA LEU A 251 6.74 -11.73 15.53
C LEU A 251 8.10 -11.41 14.89
N TRP A 252 8.27 -10.16 14.47
CA TRP A 252 9.50 -9.64 13.86
C TRP A 252 10.24 -8.74 14.86
N ARG A 253 11.57 -8.87 14.93
CA ARG A 253 12.45 -8.14 15.85
C ARG A 253 13.71 -7.69 15.12
#